data_AF-A0A059DHG0-F1
#
_entry.id   AF-A0A059DHG0-F1
#
_cell.length_a   1.000
_cell.length_b   1.000
_cell.length_c   1.000
_cell.angle_alpha   90.00
_cell.angle_beta   90.00
_cell.angle_gamma   90.00
#
_symmetry.space_group_name_H-M   'P 1'
#
loop_
_entity.id
_entity.type
_entity.pdbx_description
1 polymer ?
#
loop_
_entity_poly.entity_id
_entity_poly.type
_entity_poly.pdbx_seq_one_letter_code
_entity_poly.pdbx_strand_id
1 'polypeptide(L)'
;MEVAQEEKKKKMKILCLHGFRTSGSFLKKQISKWDPSIFAHFDMDFPDGLFPAGGKSDIEGIFPPPYFEWFQFEKDFTEYTNLEECVKYLCEYIMSKGPFDGLLGFSQGATLSALLLGYQAQGKVLKDHPPLKFFISISGSKFRTPDICDVAYKDPIKAKSVHFIGDKDWLKLPSQDLATAFDNPLIIRHPQGHTVPRLDARLDC
;
A
#
# COMPACT_ATOMS: atom_id res chain seq x y z
N MET A 1 -18.30 -36.56 25.28
CA MET A 1 -18.35 -35.84 23.99
C MET A 1 -17.51 -34.60 24.15
N GLU A 2 -16.26 -34.65 23.70
CA GLU A 2 -15.39 -33.48 23.68
C GLU A 2 -15.86 -32.54 22.58
N VAL A 3 -16.27 -31.35 22.95
CA VAL A 3 -16.49 -30.26 22.00
C VAL A 3 -15.10 -29.71 21.70
N ALA A 4 -14.54 -30.06 20.55
CA ALA A 4 -13.34 -29.42 20.04
C ALA A 4 -13.61 -27.91 19.91
N GLN A 5 -12.94 -27.11 20.75
CA GLN A 5 -12.87 -25.67 20.53
C GLN A 5 -12.02 -25.47 19.27
N GLU A 6 -12.67 -25.10 18.17
CA GLU A 6 -11.98 -24.55 17.00
C GLU A 6 -11.14 -23.36 17.47
N GLU A 7 -9.81 -23.52 17.53
CA GLU A 7 -8.90 -22.39 17.70
C GLU A 7 -9.15 -21.43 16.53
N LYS A 8 -9.85 -20.33 16.79
CA LYS A 8 -9.97 -19.22 15.83
C LYS A 8 -8.55 -18.75 15.50
N LYS A 9 -8.02 -19.18 14.35
CA LYS A 9 -6.78 -18.66 13.78
C LYS A 9 -6.84 -17.14 13.82
N LYS A 10 -5.92 -16.52 14.56
CA LYS A 10 -5.82 -15.06 14.66
C LYS A 10 -5.61 -14.48 13.26
N LYS A 11 -6.54 -13.62 12.83
CA LYS A 11 -6.42 -12.91 11.56
C LYS A 11 -5.24 -11.94 11.60
N MET A 12 -4.53 -11.82 10.48
CA MET A 12 -3.46 -10.83 10.34
C MET A 12 -4.04 -9.45 10.11
N LYS A 13 -3.52 -8.42 10.76
CA LYS A 13 -4.02 -7.06 10.62
C LYS A 13 -3.29 -6.32 9.49
N ILE A 14 -4.02 -5.77 8.52
CA ILE A 14 -3.47 -5.05 7.37
C ILE A 14 -3.93 -3.59 7.38
N LEU A 15 -2.98 -2.67 7.19
CA LEU A 15 -3.28 -1.27 6.90
C LEU A 15 -3.34 -1.06 5.39
N CYS A 16 -4.45 -0.51 4.90
CA CYS A 16 -4.74 -0.36 3.48
C CYS A 16 -4.74 1.12 3.07
N LEU A 17 -3.75 1.53 2.28
CA LEU A 17 -3.54 2.93 1.87
C LEU A 17 -4.04 3.18 0.44
N HIS A 18 -5.00 4.09 0.30
CA HIS A 18 -5.65 4.42 -0.98
C HIS A 18 -4.74 5.20 -1.95
N GLY A 19 -5.17 5.33 -3.21
CA GLY A 19 -4.44 6.07 -4.24
C GLY A 19 -4.67 7.59 -4.17
N PHE A 20 -3.92 8.34 -4.96
CA PHE A 20 -4.01 9.80 -5.04
C PHE A 20 -5.44 10.28 -5.34
N ARG A 21 -5.93 11.25 -4.56
CA ARG A 21 -7.28 11.83 -4.69
C ARG A 21 -8.40 10.80 -4.65
N THR A 22 -8.28 9.81 -3.78
CA THR A 22 -9.35 8.83 -3.51
C THR A 22 -9.60 8.77 -2.01
N SER A 23 -10.13 7.66 -1.49
CA SER A 23 -10.41 7.49 -0.07
C SER A 23 -10.21 6.03 0.34
N GLY A 24 -10.07 5.79 1.64
CA GLY A 24 -10.00 4.43 2.19
C GLY A 24 -11.24 3.63 1.85
N SER A 25 -12.42 4.26 1.90
CA SER A 25 -13.69 3.64 1.51
C SER A 25 -13.74 3.26 0.02
N PHE A 26 -13.13 4.06 -0.86
CA PHE A 26 -13.01 3.71 -2.28
C PHE A 26 -12.06 2.53 -2.50
N LEU A 27 -10.89 2.51 -1.86
CA LEU A 27 -9.97 1.35 -1.94
C LEU A 27 -10.65 0.07 -1.45
N LYS A 28 -11.38 0.15 -0.32
CA LYS A 28 -12.18 -0.97 0.19
C LYS A 28 -13.17 -1.48 -0.86
N LYS A 29 -13.84 -0.57 -1.58
CA LYS A 29 -14.77 -0.91 -2.67
C LYS A 29 -14.05 -1.50 -3.90
N GLN A 30 -12.83 -1.06 -4.20
CA GLN A 30 -12.05 -1.62 -5.31
C GLN A 30 -11.66 -3.07 -5.03
N ILE A 31 -11.09 -3.34 -3.85
CA ILE A 31 -10.64 -4.68 -3.50
C ILE A 31 -11.79 -5.62 -3.16
N SER A 32 -12.99 -5.13 -2.81
CA SER A 32 -14.16 -5.98 -2.54
C SER A 32 -14.59 -6.83 -3.74
N LYS A 33 -13.97 -6.63 -4.91
CA LYS A 33 -14.15 -7.43 -6.14
C LYS A 33 -13.25 -8.67 -6.17
N TRP A 34 -12.31 -8.81 -5.23
CA TRP A 34 -11.48 -10.00 -5.07
C TRP A 34 -12.28 -11.11 -4.38
N ASP A 35 -11.80 -12.34 -4.49
CA ASP A 35 -12.46 -13.49 -3.88
C ASP A 35 -12.57 -13.31 -2.35
N PRO A 36 -13.76 -13.48 -1.75
CA PRO A 36 -13.96 -13.32 -0.30
C PRO A 36 -13.07 -14.19 0.58
N SER A 37 -12.61 -15.35 0.08
CA SER A 37 -11.70 -16.23 0.82
C SER A 37 -10.35 -15.57 1.13
N ILE A 38 -9.90 -14.62 0.30
CA ILE A 38 -8.68 -13.84 0.56
C ILE A 38 -8.84 -13.07 1.88
N PHE A 39 -10.00 -12.45 2.09
CA PHE A 39 -10.28 -11.63 3.28
C PHE A 39 -10.56 -12.44 4.54
N ALA A 40 -10.80 -13.75 4.43
CA ALA A 40 -11.05 -14.61 5.58
C ALA A 40 -9.85 -14.63 6.56
N HIS A 41 -8.64 -14.37 6.05
CA HIS A 41 -7.40 -14.39 6.82
C HIS A 41 -6.99 -13.04 7.41
N PHE A 42 -7.69 -11.95 7.06
CA PHE A 42 -7.25 -10.59 7.36
C PHE A 42 -8.29 -9.77 8.13
N ASP A 43 -7.80 -8.92 9.02
CA ASP A 43 -8.51 -7.77 9.58
C ASP A 43 -7.94 -6.51 8.91
N MET A 44 -8.77 -5.70 8.25
CA MET A 44 -8.31 -4.68 7.31
C MET A 44 -8.82 -3.29 7.69
N ASP A 45 -7.89 -2.37 7.94
CA ASP A 45 -8.18 -0.96 8.20
C ASP A 45 -7.90 -0.11 6.95
N PHE A 46 -8.82 0.81 6.64
CA PHE A 46 -8.78 1.68 5.46
C PHE A 46 -8.92 3.15 5.89
N PRO A 47 -7.86 3.77 6.45
CA PRO A 47 -7.91 5.20 6.77
C PRO A 47 -7.94 6.05 5.50
N ASP A 48 -8.43 7.27 5.68
CA ASP A 48 -8.31 8.33 4.69
C ASP A 48 -6.99 9.09 4.87
N GLY A 49 -6.49 9.67 3.79
CA GLY A 49 -5.33 10.56 3.80
C GLY A 49 -5.59 11.83 4.61
N LEU A 50 -4.51 12.42 5.13
CA LEU A 50 -4.59 13.59 6.00
C LEU A 50 -5.05 14.85 5.27
N PHE A 51 -4.71 14.98 3.98
CA PHE A 51 -4.95 16.20 3.22
C PHE A 51 -6.16 16.02 2.29
N PRO A 52 -7.13 16.95 2.30
CA PRO A 52 -8.15 16.99 1.26
C PRO A 52 -7.52 17.11 -0.13
N ALA A 53 -8.15 16.51 -1.13
CA ALA A 53 -7.68 16.59 -2.51
C ALA A 53 -7.58 18.05 -2.97
N GLY A 54 -6.40 18.45 -3.46
CA GLY A 54 -6.12 19.80 -3.95
C GLY A 54 -6.62 20.07 -5.37
N GLY A 55 -7.33 19.10 -5.97
CA GLY A 55 -7.88 19.22 -7.31
C GLY A 55 -8.77 18.04 -7.67
N LYS A 56 -9.09 17.93 -8.97
CA LYS A 56 -10.02 16.93 -9.50
C LYS A 56 -9.57 15.50 -9.20
N SER A 57 -10.53 14.66 -8.79
CA SER A 57 -10.35 13.22 -8.69
C SER A 57 -10.86 12.50 -9.95
N ASP A 58 -10.13 11.46 -10.37
CA ASP A 58 -10.52 10.60 -11.50
C ASP A 58 -11.76 9.75 -11.22
N ILE A 59 -12.20 9.68 -9.96
CA ILE A 59 -13.37 8.92 -9.54
C ILE A 59 -14.60 9.80 -9.29
N GLU A 60 -14.51 11.10 -9.59
CA GLU A 60 -15.68 11.99 -9.57
C GLU A 60 -16.79 11.49 -10.48
N GLY A 61 -18.01 11.43 -9.95
CA GLY A 61 -19.18 10.87 -10.63
C GLY A 61 -19.23 9.34 -10.63
N ILE A 62 -18.19 8.65 -10.18
CA ILE A 62 -18.13 7.19 -10.02
C ILE A 62 -18.28 6.79 -8.54
N PHE A 63 -17.67 7.55 -7.64
CA PHE A 63 -17.74 7.34 -6.19
C PHE A 63 -17.85 8.70 -5.48
N PRO A 64 -18.62 8.80 -4.38
CA PRO A 64 -18.83 10.10 -3.73
C PRO A 64 -17.59 10.63 -2.99
N PRO A 65 -17.42 11.96 -2.87
CA PRO A 65 -16.42 12.60 -2.00
C PRO A 65 -16.72 12.34 -0.51
N PRO A 66 -15.79 12.66 0.43
CA PRO A 66 -14.52 13.38 0.24
C PRO A 66 -13.41 12.55 -0.41
N TYR A 67 -12.46 13.25 -1.03
CA TYR A 67 -11.23 12.67 -1.57
C TYR A 67 -10.01 13.27 -0.87
N PHE A 68 -8.97 12.46 -0.76
CA PHE A 68 -7.79 12.77 0.02
C PHE A 68 -6.51 12.45 -0.75
N GLU A 69 -5.44 13.09 -0.29
CA GLU A 69 -4.08 12.86 -0.71
C GLU A 69 -3.26 12.55 0.53
N TRP A 70 -2.32 11.61 0.41
CA TRP A 70 -1.38 11.33 1.49
C TRP A 70 -0.35 12.45 1.60
N PHE A 71 0.12 12.95 0.46
CA PHE A 71 1.05 14.06 0.30
C PHE A 71 0.85 14.65 -1.11
N GLN A 72 1.32 15.87 -1.34
CA GLN A 72 1.32 16.46 -2.69
C GLN A 72 2.68 16.24 -3.35
N PHE A 73 2.71 16.21 -4.67
CA PHE A 73 3.94 16.08 -5.45
C PHE A 73 3.85 16.93 -6.72
N GLU A 74 5.00 17.37 -7.21
CA GLU A 74 5.10 18.00 -8.53
C GLU A 74 5.15 16.96 -9.66
N LYS A 75 4.95 17.39 -10.91
CA LYS A 75 4.75 16.54 -12.09
C LYS A 75 5.86 15.50 -12.34
N ASP A 76 7.10 15.82 -12.02
CA ASP A 76 8.29 14.98 -12.22
C ASP A 76 8.60 14.08 -11.02
N PHE A 77 7.78 14.14 -9.95
CA PHE A 77 7.88 13.36 -8.72
C PHE A 77 9.23 13.53 -8.00
N THR A 78 9.77 14.73 -8.00
CA THR A 78 11.06 15.09 -7.37
C THR A 78 10.91 16.04 -6.18
N GLU A 79 9.74 16.65 -6.00
CA GLU A 79 9.40 17.42 -4.82
C GLU A 79 8.11 16.89 -4.19
N TYR A 80 8.09 16.81 -2.87
CA TYR A 80 6.95 16.29 -2.10
C TYR A 80 6.57 17.28 -1.00
N THR A 81 5.33 17.77 -1.01
CA THR A 81 4.80 18.64 0.04
C THR A 81 4.03 17.80 1.05
N ASN A 82 4.20 18.12 2.34
CA ASN A 82 3.54 17.46 3.48
C ASN A 82 3.86 15.96 3.70
N LEU A 83 4.89 15.42 3.02
CA LEU A 83 5.28 14.02 3.16
C LEU A 83 5.70 13.68 4.60
N GLU A 84 6.47 14.54 5.26
CA GLU A 84 6.92 14.29 6.64
C GLU A 84 5.75 14.25 7.64
N GLU A 85 4.79 15.16 7.50
CA GLU A 85 3.57 15.19 8.31
C GLU A 85 2.74 13.93 8.08
N CYS A 86 2.62 13.49 6.82
CA CYS A 86 1.96 12.23 6.46
C CYS A 86 2.62 11.01 7.11
N VAL A 87 3.96 10.91 7.02
CA VAL A 87 4.73 9.81 7.62
C VAL A 87 4.54 9.80 9.13
N LYS A 88 4.58 10.97 9.78
CA LYS A 88 4.31 11.10 11.22
C LYS A 88 2.90 10.61 11.57
N TYR A 89 1.88 11.09 10.86
CA TYR A 89 0.49 10.68 11.04
C TYR A 89 0.32 9.16 10.93
N LEU A 90 0.90 8.54 9.88
CA LEU A 90 0.81 7.09 9.71
C LEU A 90 1.56 6.30 10.77
N CYS A 91 2.69 6.81 11.26
CA CYS A 91 3.39 6.19 12.39
C CYS A 91 2.51 6.20 13.64
N GLU A 92 1.91 7.34 13.98
CA GLU A 92 0.99 7.47 15.12
C GLU A 92 -0.24 6.56 14.95
N TYR A 93 -0.79 6.47 13.73
CA TYR A 93 -1.90 5.57 13.41
C TYR A 93 -1.51 4.10 13.62
N ILE A 94 -0.37 3.67 13.07
CA ILE A 94 0.13 2.29 13.19
C ILE A 94 0.37 1.93 14.66
N MET A 95 0.95 2.84 15.45
CA MET A 95 1.21 2.61 16.87
C MET A 95 -0.06 2.56 17.71
N SER A 96 -1.06 3.39 17.40
CA SER A 96 -2.29 3.49 18.20
C SER A 96 -3.35 2.44 17.86
N LYS A 97 -3.39 1.95 16.61
CA LYS A 97 -4.37 0.96 16.13
C LYS A 97 -3.77 -0.42 15.90
N GLY A 98 -2.45 -0.55 15.98
CA GLY A 98 -1.73 -1.79 15.73
C GLY A 98 -1.78 -2.80 16.89
N PRO A 99 -0.87 -3.80 16.87
CA PRO A 99 0.17 -3.97 15.86
C PRO A 99 -0.43 -4.39 14.51
N PHE A 100 0.01 -3.74 13.43
CA PHE A 100 -0.23 -4.19 12.07
C PHE A 100 0.79 -5.27 11.67
N ASP A 101 0.33 -6.28 10.93
CA ASP A 101 1.17 -7.34 10.38
C ASP A 101 1.70 -7.02 8.98
N GLY A 102 0.98 -6.20 8.21
CA GLY A 102 1.37 -5.86 6.86
C GLY A 102 0.66 -4.63 6.29
N LEU A 103 1.12 -4.22 5.11
CA LEU A 103 0.58 -3.09 4.37
C LEU A 103 -0.02 -3.55 3.05
N LEU A 104 -1.09 -2.89 2.62
CA LEU A 104 -1.59 -2.93 1.24
C LEU A 104 -1.68 -1.49 0.75
N GLY A 105 -1.18 -1.22 -0.45
CA GLY A 105 -1.27 0.11 -1.01
C GLY A 105 -1.66 0.08 -2.48
N PHE A 106 -2.37 1.12 -2.92
CA PHE A 106 -2.58 1.41 -4.34
C PHE A 106 -1.93 2.74 -4.72
N SER A 107 -1.17 2.77 -5.82
CA SER A 107 -0.59 3.98 -6.39
C SER A 107 0.21 4.77 -5.33
N GLN A 108 -0.17 6.01 -5.03
CA GLN A 108 0.42 6.80 -3.94
C GLN A 108 0.51 6.06 -2.60
N GLY A 109 -0.53 5.31 -2.22
CA GLY A 109 -0.53 4.51 -0.99
C GLY A 109 0.46 3.34 -1.03
N ALA A 110 0.72 2.76 -2.21
CA ALA A 110 1.74 1.72 -2.39
C ALA A 110 3.15 2.32 -2.28
N THR A 111 3.39 3.47 -2.92
CA THR A 111 4.65 4.22 -2.83
C THR A 111 4.96 4.59 -1.37
N LEU A 112 3.96 5.09 -0.64
CA LEU A 112 4.09 5.45 0.78
C LEU A 112 4.31 4.23 1.69
N SER A 113 3.64 3.11 1.40
CA SER A 113 3.83 1.86 2.14
C SER A 113 5.27 1.36 2.02
N ALA A 114 5.85 1.40 0.81
CA ALA A 114 7.24 1.01 0.59
C ALA A 114 8.23 1.93 1.33
N LEU A 115 7.94 3.24 1.40
CA LEU A 115 8.73 4.18 2.20
C LEU A 115 8.73 3.80 3.68
N LEU A 116 7.55 3.55 4.25
CA LEU A 116 7.42 3.15 5.66
C LEU A 116 8.17 1.86 5.97
N LEU A 117 8.08 0.86 5.08
CA LEU A 117 8.81 -0.41 5.21
C LEU A 117 10.32 -0.20 5.15
N GLY A 118 10.80 0.57 4.16
CA GLY A 118 12.20 0.91 4.02
C GLY A 118 12.75 1.67 5.23
N TYR A 119 12.03 2.69 5.69
CA TYR A 119 12.38 3.44 6.88
C TYR A 119 12.34 2.60 8.16
N GLN A 120 11.38 1.68 8.31
CA GLN A 120 11.36 0.76 9.45
C GLN A 120 12.56 -0.19 9.41
N ALA A 121 12.89 -0.76 8.25
CA ALA A 121 14.03 -1.66 8.08
C ALA A 121 15.37 -1.00 8.45
N GLN A 122 15.48 0.32 8.23
CA GLN A 122 16.66 1.11 8.60
C GLN A 122 16.56 1.77 9.98
N GLY A 123 15.53 1.45 10.77
CA GLY A 123 15.32 2.00 12.11
C GLY A 123 15.03 3.50 12.14
N LYS A 124 14.56 4.11 11.04
CA LYS A 124 14.20 5.53 10.97
C LYS A 124 12.82 5.83 11.57
N VAL A 125 11.86 4.92 11.38
CA VAL A 125 10.49 5.04 11.92
C VAL A 125 10.03 3.73 12.58
N LEU A 126 8.92 3.75 13.31
CA LEU A 126 8.25 2.56 13.84
C LEU A 126 9.17 1.66 14.70
N LYS A 127 10.08 2.26 15.48
CA LYS A 127 11.07 1.55 16.31
C LYS A 127 10.44 0.64 17.37
N ASP A 128 9.30 1.05 17.92
CA ASP A 128 8.56 0.33 18.95
C ASP A 128 7.46 -0.58 18.38
N HIS A 129 7.36 -0.67 17.05
CA HIS A 129 6.44 -1.58 16.35
C HIS A 129 7.21 -2.83 15.88
N PRO A 130 6.68 -4.05 16.07
CA PRO A 130 7.27 -5.25 15.48
C PRO A 130 7.41 -5.11 13.95
N PRO A 131 8.46 -5.64 13.32
CA PRO A 131 8.62 -5.51 11.87
C PRO A 131 7.38 -5.92 11.09
N LEU A 132 6.95 -5.05 10.17
CA LEU A 132 5.89 -5.37 9.22
C LEU A 132 6.34 -6.56 8.36
N LYS A 133 5.49 -7.59 8.31
CA LYS A 133 5.85 -8.92 7.79
C LYS A 133 5.67 -9.01 6.28
N PHE A 134 4.69 -8.31 5.74
CA PHE A 134 4.39 -8.37 4.32
C PHE A 134 3.83 -7.07 3.72
N PHE A 135 3.90 -6.98 2.39
CA PHE A 135 3.44 -5.86 1.60
C PHE A 135 2.71 -6.31 0.34
N ILE A 136 1.54 -5.72 0.08
CA ILE A 136 0.82 -5.87 -1.18
C ILE A 136 0.86 -4.53 -1.91
N SER A 137 1.70 -4.45 -2.94
CA SER A 137 1.86 -3.28 -3.79
C SER A 137 0.96 -3.40 -5.01
N ILE A 138 0.13 -2.39 -5.25
CA ILE A 138 -0.65 -2.27 -6.49
C ILE A 138 -0.24 -0.97 -7.16
N SER A 139 0.48 -1.05 -8.29
CA SER A 139 0.95 0.12 -9.05
C SER A 139 1.77 1.13 -8.22
N GLY A 140 2.60 0.67 -7.27
CA GLY A 140 3.50 1.56 -6.50
C GLY A 140 4.76 1.96 -7.26
N SER A 141 5.49 2.94 -6.76
CA SER A 141 6.82 3.36 -7.26
C SER A 141 7.78 3.61 -6.12
N LYS A 142 9.09 3.74 -6.42
CA LYS A 142 10.03 4.36 -5.49
C LYS A 142 9.78 5.86 -5.41
N PHE A 143 10.17 6.47 -4.27
CA PHE A 143 10.50 7.89 -4.24
C PHE A 143 11.75 8.15 -5.10
N ARG A 144 11.95 9.39 -5.55
CA ARG A 144 13.04 9.73 -6.49
C ARG A 144 14.15 10.58 -5.90
N THR A 145 13.93 11.19 -4.74
CA THR A 145 14.92 12.08 -4.14
C THR A 145 16.02 11.28 -3.42
N PRO A 146 17.31 11.61 -3.60
CA PRO A 146 18.42 10.85 -3.01
C PRO A 146 18.31 10.69 -1.49
N ASP A 147 17.91 11.73 -0.77
CA ASP A 147 17.76 11.73 0.69
C ASP A 147 16.74 10.68 1.20
N ILE A 148 15.72 10.38 0.40
CA ILE A 148 14.76 9.32 0.68
C ILE A 148 15.31 7.98 0.21
N CYS A 149 15.81 7.91 -1.03
CA CYS A 149 16.28 6.67 -1.65
C CYS A 149 17.43 6.02 -0.89
N ASP A 150 18.43 6.82 -0.51
CA ASP A 150 19.66 6.38 0.17
C ASP A 150 19.38 5.84 1.59
N VAL A 151 18.17 6.09 2.10
CA VAL A 151 17.68 5.52 3.35
C VAL A 151 16.71 4.39 3.06
N ALA A 152 15.55 4.67 2.46
CA ALA A 152 14.45 3.71 2.31
C ALA A 152 14.84 2.45 1.52
N TYR A 153 15.76 2.56 0.57
CA TYR A 153 16.14 1.48 -0.33
C TYR A 153 17.62 1.09 -0.22
N LYS A 154 18.28 1.49 0.88
CA LYS A 154 19.71 1.21 1.14
C LYS A 154 20.03 -0.29 1.11
N ASP A 155 19.20 -1.07 1.81
CA ASP A 155 19.30 -2.53 1.85
C ASP A 155 17.97 -3.13 1.36
N PRO A 156 17.98 -4.36 0.79
CA PRO A 156 16.76 -5.04 0.38
C PRO A 156 15.75 -5.18 1.52
N ILE A 157 14.53 -4.72 1.29
CA ILE A 157 13.41 -4.81 2.23
C ILE A 157 13.02 -6.28 2.39
N LYS A 158 13.08 -6.79 3.63
CA LYS A 158 12.91 -8.21 3.96
C LYS A 158 11.46 -8.67 4.12
N ALA A 159 10.51 -7.74 4.23
CA ALA A 159 9.09 -8.06 4.25
C ALA A 159 8.69 -8.79 2.96
N LYS A 160 7.91 -9.88 3.08
CA LYS A 160 7.43 -10.61 1.90
C LYS A 160 6.51 -9.72 1.08
N SER A 161 6.76 -9.60 -0.22
CA SER A 161 5.97 -8.69 -1.05
C SER A 161 5.31 -9.36 -2.24
N VAL A 162 4.11 -8.86 -2.56
CA VAL A 162 3.41 -9.13 -3.82
C VAL A 162 3.27 -7.80 -4.54
N HIS A 163 3.64 -7.76 -5.82
CA HIS A 163 3.58 -6.57 -6.67
C HIS A 163 2.66 -6.84 -7.85
N PHE A 164 1.48 -6.21 -7.84
CA PHE A 164 0.57 -6.18 -8.97
C PHE A 164 0.98 -5.06 -9.93
N ILE A 165 1.27 -5.43 -11.18
CA ILE A 165 1.77 -4.52 -12.21
C ILE A 165 0.90 -4.62 -13.47
N GLY A 166 0.22 -3.52 -13.81
CA GLY A 166 -0.60 -3.42 -15.01
C GLY A 166 0.25 -3.27 -16.27
N ASP A 167 -0.04 -4.04 -17.31
CA ASP A 167 0.74 -4.01 -18.55
C ASP A 167 0.55 -2.74 -19.37
N LYS A 168 -0.57 -2.03 -19.16
CA LYS A 168 -0.90 -0.74 -19.77
C LYS A 168 -0.76 0.41 -18.78
N ASP A 169 -0.22 0.16 -17.59
CA ASP A 169 -0.05 1.17 -16.55
C ASP A 169 1.15 2.07 -16.91
N TRP A 170 0.98 3.39 -16.79
CA TRP A 170 2.06 4.35 -16.95
C TRP A 170 3.12 4.21 -15.83
N LEU A 171 2.75 3.62 -14.69
CA LEU A 171 3.67 3.22 -13.63
C LEU A 171 4.29 1.83 -13.83
N LYS A 172 4.07 1.13 -14.95
CA LYS A 172 4.61 -0.22 -15.16
C LYS A 172 6.11 -0.36 -14.88
N LEU A 173 6.93 0.54 -15.43
CA LEU A 173 8.38 0.52 -15.21
C LEU A 173 8.75 0.95 -13.78
N PRO A 174 8.22 2.07 -13.24
CA PRO A 174 8.39 2.41 -11.82
C PRO A 174 7.98 1.31 -10.82
N SER A 175 6.92 0.55 -11.11
CA SER A 175 6.49 -0.57 -10.25
C SER A 175 7.40 -1.77 -10.32
N GLN A 176 8.00 -2.04 -11.49
CA GLN A 176 9.04 -3.06 -11.63
C GLN A 176 10.30 -2.65 -10.87
N ASP A 177 10.70 -1.39 -11.00
CA ASP A 177 11.83 -0.85 -10.26
C ASP A 177 11.59 -0.90 -8.74
N LEU A 178 10.39 -0.55 -8.26
CA LEU A 178 10.04 -0.69 -6.85
C LEU A 178 10.19 -2.14 -6.36
N ALA A 179 9.76 -3.14 -7.15
CA ALA A 179 9.88 -4.54 -6.78
C ALA A 179 11.34 -4.95 -6.54
N THR A 180 12.31 -4.36 -7.25
CA THR A 180 13.75 -4.65 -7.05
C THR A 180 14.27 -4.27 -5.66
N ALA A 181 13.56 -3.40 -4.91
CA ALA A 181 13.93 -3.03 -3.55
C ALA A 181 13.57 -4.11 -2.51
N PHE A 182 12.83 -5.16 -2.89
CA PHE A 182 12.36 -6.20 -1.98
C PHE A 182 13.12 -7.51 -2.18
N ASP A 183 13.25 -8.28 -1.10
CA ASP A 183 13.88 -9.60 -1.12
C ASP A 183 12.92 -10.68 -1.64
N ASN A 184 13.20 -11.21 -2.84
CA ASN A 184 12.40 -12.22 -3.53
C ASN A 184 10.91 -11.87 -3.68
N PRO A 185 10.56 -10.76 -4.37
CA PRO A 185 9.19 -10.31 -4.54
C PRO A 185 8.39 -11.25 -5.46
N LEU A 186 7.13 -11.51 -5.14
CA LEU A 186 6.19 -12.12 -6.10
C LEU A 186 5.63 -11.01 -7.01
N ILE A 187 5.84 -11.12 -8.31
CA ILE A 187 5.30 -10.17 -9.30
C ILE A 187 4.12 -10.82 -10.02
N ILE A 188 2.95 -10.18 -9.98
CA ILE A 188 1.74 -10.60 -10.70
C ILE A 188 1.41 -9.52 -11.73
N ARG A 189 1.37 -9.90 -13.01
CA ARG A 189 1.02 -9.01 -14.11
C ARG A 189 -0.47 -9.11 -14.43
N HIS A 190 -1.06 -8.01 -14.91
CA HIS A 190 -2.43 -8.01 -15.38
C HIS A 190 -2.61 -7.06 -16.59
N PRO A 191 -3.57 -7.30 -17.51
CA PRO A 191 -3.60 -6.59 -18.79
C PRO A 191 -4.22 -5.18 -18.75
N GLN A 192 -4.57 -4.66 -17.56
CA GLN A 192 -5.18 -3.36 -17.39
C GLN A 192 -4.14 -2.23 -17.22
N GLY A 193 -4.62 -0.99 -17.22
CA GLY A 193 -3.84 0.20 -16.89
C GLY A 193 -3.77 0.43 -15.37
N HIS A 194 -3.76 1.71 -14.99
CA HIS A 194 -3.64 2.16 -13.60
C HIS A 194 -4.89 1.87 -12.77
N THR A 195 -5.02 0.65 -12.25
CA THR A 195 -6.21 0.20 -11.51
C THR A 195 -5.89 -0.95 -10.58
N VAL A 196 -6.74 -1.14 -9.55
CA VAL A 196 -6.73 -2.36 -8.74
C VAL A 196 -7.18 -3.53 -9.62
N PRO A 197 -6.35 -4.59 -9.79
CA PRO A 197 -6.69 -5.70 -10.66
C PRO A 197 -7.91 -6.44 -10.14
N ARG A 198 -8.61 -7.14 -11.02
CA ARG A 198 -9.53 -8.20 -10.60
C ARG A 198 -8.73 -9.48 -10.44
N LEU A 199 -8.98 -10.21 -9.36
CA LEU A 199 -8.41 -11.53 -9.11
C LEU A 199 -9.52 -12.55 -9.38
N ASP A 200 -9.98 -12.65 -10.62
CA ASP A 200 -10.84 -13.75 -11.04
C ASP A 200 -9.98 -14.93 -11.51
N ALA A 201 -10.57 -16.13 -11.53
CA ALA A 201 -9.89 -17.42 -11.68
C ALA A 201 -9.19 -17.66 -13.03
N ARG A 202 -8.92 -16.61 -13.81
CA ARG A 202 -8.14 -16.64 -15.06
C ARG A 202 -6.90 -15.76 -14.93
N LEU A 203 -6.10 -16.01 -13.90
CA LEU A 203 -4.68 -15.70 -13.99
C LEU A 203 -4.07 -16.89 -14.70
N ASP A 204 -3.98 -16.81 -16.03
CA ASP A 204 -3.21 -17.77 -16.82
C ASP A 204 -1.74 -17.59 -16.43
N CYS A 205 -1.27 -18.50 -15.58
CA CYS A 205 0.14 -18.68 -15.25
C CYS A 205 0.89 -19.30 -16.43
#